data_AF-A0A7N4P2N3-F1
#
_entry.id   AF-A0A7N4P2N3-F1
#
_cell.length_a   1.000
_cell.length_b   1.000
_cell.length_c   1.000
_cell.angle_alpha   90.00
_cell.angle_beta   90.00
_cell.angle_gamma   90.00
#
_symmetry.space_group_name_H-M   'P 1'
#
loop_
_entity.id
_entity.type
_entity.pdbx_description
1 polymer ?
#
loop_
_entity_poly.entity_id
_entity_poly.type
_entity_poly.pdbx_seq_one_letter_code
_entity_poly.pdbx_strand_id
1 'polypeptide(L)'
;HLGLTSCVTLGKSLNPKCVSLVPDCSLSLRSCLQEAQCAYAIILMALLWCTEALPLAVTAFFPLILFPMMSIMEVCVEYLKDTNILFIGGLLMAITVEKWNLHKRIALRVLLIIGVRPALLILGFMIVTAFLSMWISNTATTAMMVPIAHAVLEQLHKSPEQKDVEAATLTPFLLLHPTESGPIPPPVPEENEQKKREHLRFSQGMSLCVCYAASIGGIATLTGTTPNLVLQGQVNSLFPDNPNVVNFASWFGFAFPTVIILLLLSWVWLQILFLGFNFRKNFNCGGKGREQERAAYLIIQNEHKSLGPMSFAEGAVTLLFFLLVALWFTREPGFFKGWGNVGSLNDPASLLGVPDAQGKLKAPPALLDWNTVNKKMPWNIVFLLGGGFALAKGSEKSGLSKWLGDKLTPLSSIPSPAVAFILSLLVATFTECTSNVATTTLFLPILASMAQAICLNPLYVMLPCTMAASLAFMLPVATPPNAIVFSFGKLKVCDMAKAGFLLNIIGVLTISLAINTWAYPIFKLDQFPSWAHLNTTICHVNGQFNSSVFFP
;
A
#
# COMPACT_ATOMS: atom_id res chain seq x y z
N HIS A 1 -18.08 29.46 -21.18
CA HIS A 1 -18.20 30.17 -22.47
C HIS A 1 -18.57 31.67 -22.35
N LEU A 2 -18.44 32.33 -21.18
CA LEU A 2 -18.82 33.75 -21.01
C LEU A 2 -17.71 34.65 -20.39
N GLY A 3 -16.47 34.17 -20.31
CA GLY A 3 -15.31 34.96 -19.84
C GLY A 3 -14.23 35.24 -20.89
N LEU A 4 -14.26 34.55 -22.04
CA LEU A 4 -13.22 34.65 -23.07
C LEU A 4 -13.46 35.80 -24.07
N THR A 5 -14.68 36.32 -24.16
CA THR A 5 -15.06 37.26 -25.23
C THR A 5 -14.73 38.72 -24.90
N SER A 6 -14.52 39.08 -23.63
CA SER A 6 -14.29 40.48 -23.24
C SER A 6 -12.84 40.96 -23.34
N CYS A 7 -11.85 40.08 -23.46
CA CYS A 7 -10.46 40.48 -23.64
C CYS A 7 -10.01 40.57 -25.11
N VAL A 8 -10.65 39.82 -26.01
CA VAL A 8 -10.29 39.83 -27.46
C VAL A 8 -10.69 41.16 -28.12
N THR A 9 -11.70 41.85 -27.60
CA THR A 9 -12.21 43.11 -28.17
C THR A 9 -11.35 44.32 -27.81
N LEU A 10 -10.55 44.27 -26.74
CA LEU A 10 -9.70 45.40 -26.33
C LEU A 10 -8.41 45.51 -27.17
N GLY A 11 -7.96 44.42 -27.81
CA GLY A 11 -6.73 44.38 -28.60
C GLY A 11 -6.82 45.06 -29.97
N LYS A 12 -8.02 45.41 -30.45
CA LYS A 12 -8.21 46.00 -31.80
C LYS A 12 -8.31 47.52 -31.82
N SER A 13 -8.29 48.21 -30.66
CA SER A 13 -8.50 49.66 -30.57
C SER A 13 -7.34 50.44 -29.93
N LEU A 14 -6.11 49.93 -30.02
CA LEU A 14 -4.94 50.64 -29.50
C LEU A 14 -3.96 51.01 -30.63
N ASN A 15 -3.72 52.32 -30.69
CA ASN A 15 -2.84 53.08 -31.56
C ASN A 15 -1.46 52.37 -31.75
N PRO A 16 -0.86 52.32 -32.96
CA PRO A 16 0.40 51.62 -33.23
C PRO A 16 1.63 52.11 -32.43
N LYS A 17 1.50 53.15 -31.60
CA LYS A 17 2.53 53.60 -30.65
C LYS A 17 2.49 52.89 -29.29
N CYS A 18 1.48 52.06 -28.99
CA CYS A 18 1.40 51.29 -27.73
C CYS A 18 2.00 49.87 -27.80
N VAL A 19 2.45 49.42 -28.98
CA VAL A 19 2.99 48.05 -29.18
C VAL A 19 4.32 47.83 -28.44
N SER A 20 5.01 48.89 -28.01
CA SER A 20 6.24 48.77 -27.22
C SER A 20 6.03 48.48 -25.72
N LEU A 21 4.78 48.45 -25.22
CA LEU A 21 4.44 48.18 -23.81
C LEU A 21 3.76 46.81 -23.59
N VAL A 22 3.64 45.98 -24.64
CA VAL A 22 2.93 44.67 -24.62
C VAL A 22 3.84 43.42 -24.64
N PRO A 23 5.10 43.39 -24.18
CA PRO A 23 5.76 42.10 -23.93
C PRO A 23 5.07 41.35 -22.77
N ASP A 24 4.75 42.05 -21.69
CA ASP A 24 4.32 41.44 -20.42
C ASP A 24 2.92 40.82 -20.48
N CYS A 25 2.00 41.41 -21.25
CA CYS A 25 0.63 40.88 -21.38
C CYS A 25 0.61 39.58 -22.20
N SER A 26 1.47 39.46 -23.23
CA SER A 26 1.59 38.23 -24.02
C SER A 26 2.26 37.09 -23.24
N LEU A 27 3.25 37.41 -22.40
CA LEU A 27 3.92 36.46 -21.52
C LEU A 27 2.97 35.96 -20.42
N SER A 28 2.23 36.87 -19.80
CA SER A 28 1.24 36.55 -18.76
C SER A 28 0.05 35.74 -19.30
N LEU A 29 -0.37 35.96 -20.55
CA LEU A 29 -1.41 35.14 -21.19
C LEU A 29 -0.90 33.73 -21.48
N ARG A 30 0.38 33.60 -21.86
CA ARG A 30 1.01 32.31 -22.17
C ARG A 30 1.27 31.48 -20.93
N SER A 31 1.64 32.09 -19.80
CA SER A 31 1.78 31.39 -18.51
C SER A 31 0.43 30.90 -17.98
N CYS A 32 -0.59 31.75 -17.99
CA CYS A 32 -1.96 31.38 -17.57
C CYS A 32 -2.56 30.27 -18.45
N LEU A 33 -2.18 30.23 -19.73
CA LEU A 33 -2.57 29.15 -20.64
C LEU A 33 -1.89 27.81 -20.31
N GLN A 34 -0.62 27.80 -19.93
CA GLN A 34 0.12 26.59 -19.55
C GLN A 34 -0.40 25.99 -18.24
N GLU A 35 -0.71 26.82 -17.25
CA GLU A 35 -1.35 26.40 -16.00
C GLU A 35 -2.69 25.70 -16.28
N ALA A 36 -3.54 26.32 -17.11
CA ALA A 36 -4.85 25.77 -17.48
C ALA A 36 -4.75 24.47 -18.30
N GLN A 37 -3.78 24.37 -19.20
CA GLN A 37 -3.51 23.16 -20.00
C GLN A 37 -3.07 21.99 -19.11
N CYS A 38 -2.17 22.24 -18.16
CA CYS A 38 -1.74 21.23 -17.20
C CYS A 38 -2.91 20.81 -16.28
N ALA A 39 -3.69 21.78 -15.78
CA ALA A 39 -4.87 21.51 -14.96
C ALA A 39 -5.90 20.66 -15.72
N TYR A 40 -6.13 20.94 -17.00
CA TYR A 40 -7.01 20.14 -17.85
C TYR A 40 -6.54 18.67 -17.93
N ALA A 41 -5.24 18.44 -18.17
CA ALA A 41 -4.69 17.10 -18.23
C ALA A 41 -4.79 16.36 -16.88
N ILE A 42 -4.52 17.03 -15.77
CA ILE A 42 -4.66 16.45 -14.41
C ILE A 42 -6.12 16.11 -14.11
N ILE A 43 -7.07 17.01 -14.39
CA ILE A 43 -8.50 16.76 -14.15
C ILE A 43 -9.00 15.61 -15.03
N LEU A 44 -8.59 15.57 -16.30
CA LEU A 44 -8.94 14.48 -17.20
C LEU A 44 -8.42 13.13 -16.67
N MET A 45 -7.15 13.08 -16.26
CA MET A 45 -6.57 11.88 -15.69
C MET A 45 -7.22 11.50 -14.35
N ALA A 46 -7.50 12.47 -13.49
CA ALA A 46 -8.21 12.27 -12.24
C ALA A 46 -9.57 11.62 -12.48
N LEU A 47 -10.37 12.15 -13.40
CA LEU A 47 -11.67 11.58 -13.74
C LEU A 47 -11.54 10.16 -14.30
N LEU A 48 -10.58 9.91 -15.19
CA LEU A 48 -10.33 8.59 -15.77
C LEU A 48 -9.83 7.56 -14.73
N TRP A 49 -9.00 7.98 -13.78
CA TRP A 49 -8.55 7.13 -12.68
C TRP A 49 -9.64 6.87 -11.63
N CYS A 50 -10.47 7.86 -11.31
CA CYS A 50 -11.58 7.69 -10.37
C CYS A 50 -12.71 6.84 -10.94
N THR A 51 -13.01 7.00 -12.23
CA THR A 51 -14.07 6.22 -12.90
C THR A 51 -13.59 4.85 -13.38
N GLU A 52 -12.27 4.63 -13.40
CA GLU A 52 -11.62 3.47 -14.02
C GLU A 52 -12.16 3.14 -15.43
N ALA A 53 -12.60 4.15 -16.17
CA ALA A 53 -13.17 3.99 -17.51
C ALA A 53 -12.16 3.39 -18.52
N LEU A 54 -10.86 3.58 -18.25
CA LEU A 54 -9.74 2.96 -18.94
C LEU A 54 -8.81 2.29 -17.92
N PRO A 55 -8.06 1.24 -18.30
CA PRO A 55 -7.04 0.65 -17.43
C PRO A 55 -6.06 1.71 -16.94
N LEU A 56 -5.71 1.68 -15.65
CA LEU A 56 -4.89 2.72 -15.00
C LEU A 56 -3.59 3.03 -15.75
N ALA A 57 -2.95 2.01 -16.33
CA ALA A 57 -1.74 2.14 -17.12
C ALA A 57 -1.95 2.87 -18.46
N VAL A 58 -3.10 2.67 -19.11
CA VAL A 58 -3.45 3.37 -20.35
C VAL A 58 -3.66 4.85 -20.06
N THR A 59 -4.40 5.17 -19.00
CA THR A 59 -4.56 6.55 -18.52
C THR A 59 -3.21 7.17 -18.17
N ALA A 60 -2.30 6.39 -17.58
CA ALA A 60 -0.96 6.88 -17.23
C ALA A 60 -0.15 7.35 -18.44
N PHE A 61 -0.40 6.85 -19.66
CA PHE A 61 0.25 7.33 -20.90
C PHE A 61 -0.28 8.66 -21.42
N PHE A 62 -1.39 9.19 -20.91
CA PHE A 62 -1.95 10.46 -21.40
C PHE A 62 -0.97 11.64 -21.34
N PRO A 63 -0.17 11.84 -20.26
CA PRO A 63 0.86 12.88 -20.21
C PRO A 63 1.88 12.77 -21.34
N LEU A 64 2.21 11.55 -21.79
CA LEU A 64 3.15 11.30 -22.88
C LEU A 64 2.71 11.96 -24.19
N ILE A 65 1.39 12.08 -24.40
CA ILE A 65 0.79 12.67 -25.60
C ILE A 65 0.42 14.14 -25.32
N LEU A 66 -0.29 14.39 -24.21
CA LEU A 66 -0.88 15.69 -23.91
C LEU A 66 0.18 16.76 -23.59
N PHE A 67 1.23 16.44 -22.83
CA PHE A 67 2.21 17.46 -22.43
C PHE A 67 3.12 17.93 -23.57
N PRO A 68 3.61 17.06 -24.47
CA PRO A 68 4.29 17.52 -25.67
C PRO A 68 3.36 18.30 -26.61
N MET A 69 2.12 17.82 -26.80
CA MET A 69 1.13 18.49 -27.65
C MET A 69 0.77 19.89 -27.15
N MET A 70 0.71 20.09 -25.82
CA MET A 70 0.49 21.38 -25.18
C MET A 70 1.78 22.20 -24.99
N SER A 71 2.94 21.71 -25.46
CA SER A 71 4.24 22.37 -25.32
C SER A 71 4.64 22.68 -23.87
N ILE A 72 4.32 21.77 -22.93
CA ILE A 72 4.69 21.89 -21.51
C ILE A 72 6.10 21.31 -21.30
N MET A 73 6.31 20.04 -21.67
CA MET A 73 7.58 19.34 -21.49
C MET A 73 7.67 18.04 -22.29
N GLU A 74 8.90 17.58 -22.51
CA GLU A 74 9.18 16.20 -22.90
C GLU A 74 9.02 15.25 -21.70
N VAL A 75 8.40 14.10 -21.93
CA VAL A 75 7.88 13.26 -20.83
C VAL A 75 8.60 11.91 -20.71
N CYS A 76 9.21 11.38 -21.78
CA CYS A 76 9.74 10.01 -21.81
C CYS A 76 10.73 9.72 -20.66
N VAL A 77 11.54 10.70 -20.28
CA VAL A 77 12.54 10.58 -19.20
C VAL A 77 11.89 10.32 -17.82
N GLU A 78 10.67 10.82 -17.60
CA GLU A 78 9.95 10.64 -16.34
C GLU A 78 9.52 9.18 -16.10
N TYR A 79 9.45 8.36 -17.15
CA TYR A 79 9.14 6.93 -17.03
C TYR A 79 10.33 6.07 -16.62
N LEU A 80 11.56 6.58 -16.74
CA LEU A 80 12.81 5.85 -16.52
C LEU A 80 13.58 6.36 -15.29
N LYS A 81 12.88 6.94 -14.31
CA LYS A 81 13.49 7.38 -13.04
C LYS A 81 14.04 6.19 -12.24
N ASP A 82 15.09 6.44 -11.47
CA ASP A 82 15.74 5.45 -10.60
C ASP A 82 14.77 4.73 -9.65
N THR A 83 13.76 5.45 -9.14
CA THR A 83 12.69 4.86 -8.30
C THR A 83 11.90 3.77 -9.04
N ASN A 84 11.66 3.94 -10.34
CA ASN A 84 10.97 2.93 -11.15
C ASN A 84 11.86 1.70 -11.39
N ILE A 85 13.16 1.90 -11.60
CA ILE A 85 14.14 0.81 -11.72
C ILE A 85 14.27 0.03 -10.40
N LEU A 86 14.31 0.74 -9.27
CA LEU A 86 14.29 0.15 -7.92
C LEU A 86 13.03 -0.71 -7.71
N PHE A 87 11.87 -0.23 -8.15
CA PHE A 87 10.62 -0.97 -8.08
C PHE A 87 10.66 -2.28 -8.87
N ILE A 88 11.16 -2.23 -10.11
CA ILE A 88 11.34 -3.42 -10.95
C ILE A 88 12.27 -4.43 -10.26
N GLY A 89 13.40 -3.97 -9.70
CA GLY A 89 14.33 -4.82 -8.96
C GLY A 89 13.69 -5.51 -7.74
N GLY A 90 12.91 -4.77 -6.95
CA GLY A 90 12.18 -5.31 -5.80
C GLY A 90 11.14 -6.36 -6.22
N LEU A 91 10.39 -6.11 -7.30
CA LEU A 91 9.40 -7.06 -7.81
C LEU A 91 10.03 -8.33 -8.41
N LEU A 92 11.18 -8.22 -9.08
CA LEU A 92 11.93 -9.40 -9.55
C LEU A 92 12.32 -10.30 -8.38
N MET A 93 12.77 -9.70 -7.27
CA MET A 93 13.09 -10.46 -6.06
C MET A 93 11.83 -11.12 -5.47
N ALA A 94 10.73 -10.38 -5.36
CA ALA A 94 9.46 -10.91 -4.87
C ALA A 94 8.94 -12.09 -5.72
N ILE A 95 8.97 -11.96 -7.05
CA ILE A 95 8.59 -13.02 -7.99
C ILE A 95 9.49 -14.26 -7.82
N THR A 96 10.77 -14.07 -7.54
CA THR A 96 11.71 -15.18 -7.31
C THR A 96 11.38 -15.92 -6.01
N VAL A 97 11.13 -15.19 -4.92
CA VAL A 97 10.68 -15.76 -3.62
C VAL A 97 9.35 -16.52 -3.78
N GLU A 98 8.47 -16.01 -4.64
CA GLU A 98 7.20 -16.64 -4.96
C GLU A 98 7.40 -17.93 -5.77
N LYS A 99 8.20 -17.90 -6.84
CA LYS A 99 8.47 -19.04 -7.74
C LYS A 99 8.99 -20.26 -6.98
N TRP A 100 9.85 -20.05 -5.98
CA TRP A 100 10.46 -21.12 -5.19
C TRP A 100 9.64 -21.50 -3.94
N ASN A 101 8.42 -20.97 -3.76
CA ASN A 101 7.55 -21.24 -2.61
C ASN A 101 8.20 -20.98 -1.23
N LEU A 102 9.27 -20.18 -1.20
CA LEU A 102 10.01 -19.85 0.02
C LEU A 102 9.11 -19.14 1.03
N HIS A 103 8.29 -18.21 0.54
CA HIS A 103 7.27 -17.51 1.30
C HIS A 103 6.29 -18.46 2.01
N LYS A 104 5.79 -19.53 1.33
CA LYS A 104 4.91 -20.54 1.95
C LYS A 104 5.62 -21.31 3.08
N ARG A 105 6.91 -21.67 2.90
CA ARG A 105 7.71 -22.34 3.94
C ARG A 105 7.87 -21.46 5.18
N ILE A 106 8.22 -20.18 4.99
CA ILE A 106 8.36 -19.21 6.09
C ILE A 106 7.01 -19.05 6.80
N ALA A 107 5.92 -18.91 6.05
CA ALA A 107 4.59 -18.71 6.61
C ALA A 107 4.16 -19.84 7.54
N LEU A 108 4.25 -21.08 7.06
CA LEU A 108 3.85 -22.26 7.81
C LEU A 108 4.76 -22.48 9.03
N ARG A 109 6.06 -22.22 8.92
CA ARG A 109 6.98 -22.32 10.05
C ARG A 109 6.62 -21.34 11.17
N VAL A 110 6.27 -20.10 10.83
CA VAL A 110 5.85 -19.10 11.83
C VAL A 110 4.50 -19.47 12.46
N LEU A 111 3.53 -19.95 11.67
CA LEU A 111 2.25 -20.43 12.19
C LEU A 111 2.41 -21.62 13.16
N LEU A 112 3.38 -22.51 12.91
CA LEU A 112 3.71 -23.62 13.83
C LEU A 112 4.31 -23.14 15.16
N ILE A 113 4.97 -21.97 15.19
CA ILE A 113 5.56 -21.40 16.41
C ILE A 113 4.49 -20.71 17.28
N ILE A 114 3.57 -19.98 16.65
CA ILE A 114 2.55 -19.17 17.37
C ILE A 114 1.48 -20.05 18.02
N GLY A 115 1.19 -21.22 17.42
CA GLY A 115 0.19 -22.16 17.93
C GLY A 115 -1.23 -21.89 17.40
N VAL A 116 -2.19 -22.69 17.87
CA VAL A 116 -3.49 -22.86 17.19
C VAL A 116 -4.70 -22.42 18.03
N ARG A 117 -4.48 -21.67 19.11
CA ARG A 117 -5.59 -21.12 19.91
C ARG A 117 -6.34 -20.06 19.09
N PRO A 118 -7.68 -20.00 19.08
CA PRO A 118 -8.44 -19.10 18.20
C PRO A 118 -7.98 -17.62 18.19
N ALA A 119 -7.73 -17.03 19.37
CA ALA A 119 -7.26 -15.64 19.46
C ALA A 119 -5.82 -15.45 18.97
N LEU A 120 -4.92 -16.39 19.31
CA LEU A 120 -3.53 -16.39 18.87
C LEU A 120 -3.38 -16.80 17.41
N LEU A 121 -4.34 -17.56 16.88
CA LEU A 121 -4.38 -17.99 15.50
C LEU A 121 -4.65 -16.80 14.60
N ILE A 122 -5.66 -15.97 14.91
CA ILE A 122 -5.90 -14.71 14.19
C ILE A 122 -4.65 -13.82 14.26
N LEU A 123 -4.05 -13.66 15.44
CA LEU A 123 -2.81 -12.89 15.58
C LEU A 123 -1.68 -13.46 14.73
N GLY A 124 -1.53 -14.79 14.72
CA GLY A 124 -0.50 -15.47 13.95
C GLY A 124 -0.66 -15.26 12.46
N PHE A 125 -1.88 -15.44 11.94
CA PHE A 125 -2.17 -15.13 10.54
C PHE A 125 -1.94 -13.66 10.23
N MET A 126 -2.32 -12.72 11.10
CA MET A 126 -2.06 -11.30 10.89
C MET A 126 -0.55 -10.98 10.85
N ILE A 127 0.24 -11.48 11.81
CA ILE A 127 1.70 -11.25 11.87
C ILE A 127 2.38 -11.83 10.62
N VAL A 128 2.07 -13.07 10.26
CA VAL A 128 2.70 -13.73 9.12
C VAL A 128 2.31 -13.02 7.82
N THR A 129 1.02 -12.69 7.66
CA THR A 129 0.53 -12.00 6.46
C THR A 129 1.16 -10.62 6.35
N ALA A 130 1.23 -9.85 7.43
CA ALA A 130 1.87 -8.53 7.41
C ALA A 130 3.37 -8.63 7.09
N PHE A 131 4.07 -9.61 7.66
CA PHE A 131 5.49 -9.84 7.38
C PHE A 131 5.74 -10.22 5.91
N LEU A 132 4.91 -11.08 5.33
CA LEU A 132 5.04 -11.43 3.91
C LEU A 132 4.72 -10.24 3.01
N SER A 133 3.68 -9.49 3.34
CA SER A 133 3.23 -8.33 2.55
C SER A 133 4.20 -7.14 2.59
N MET A 134 5.13 -7.13 3.55
CA MET A 134 6.25 -6.19 3.56
C MET A 134 7.21 -6.41 2.37
N TRP A 135 7.30 -7.63 1.84
CA TRP A 135 8.30 -7.98 0.81
C TRP A 135 7.67 -8.43 -0.51
N ILE A 136 6.41 -8.85 -0.45
CA ILE A 136 5.61 -9.37 -1.55
C ILE A 136 4.38 -8.46 -1.69
N SER A 137 3.78 -8.40 -2.87
CA SER A 137 2.57 -7.60 -3.07
C SER A 137 1.41 -8.05 -2.16
N ASN A 138 0.59 -7.09 -1.72
CA ASN A 138 -0.58 -7.34 -0.87
C ASN A 138 -1.53 -8.38 -1.48
N THR A 139 -1.74 -8.29 -2.80
CA THR A 139 -2.61 -9.19 -3.56
C THR A 139 -2.09 -10.63 -3.54
N ALA A 140 -0.81 -10.84 -3.85
CA ALA A 140 -0.22 -12.18 -3.88
C ALA A 140 -0.18 -12.80 -2.48
N THR A 141 0.15 -12.00 -1.47
CA THR A 141 0.17 -12.44 -0.07
C THR A 141 -1.23 -12.88 0.37
N THR A 142 -2.27 -12.11 0.07
CA THR A 142 -3.67 -12.45 0.41
C THR A 142 -4.13 -13.70 -0.34
N ALA A 143 -3.87 -13.79 -1.65
CA ALA A 143 -4.25 -14.94 -2.47
C ALA A 143 -3.66 -16.26 -1.96
N MET A 144 -2.45 -16.23 -1.38
CA MET A 144 -1.84 -17.40 -0.76
C MET A 144 -2.42 -17.69 0.63
N MET A 145 -2.56 -16.66 1.48
CA MET A 145 -2.90 -16.85 2.89
C MET A 145 -4.37 -17.22 3.11
N VAL A 146 -5.28 -16.75 2.24
CA VAL A 146 -6.73 -17.02 2.35
C VAL A 146 -7.03 -18.53 2.27
N PRO A 147 -6.58 -19.29 1.26
CA PRO A 147 -6.78 -20.74 1.22
C PRO A 147 -6.22 -21.47 2.45
N ILE A 148 -5.04 -21.07 2.95
CA ILE A 148 -4.43 -21.67 4.14
C ILE A 148 -5.29 -21.39 5.37
N ALA A 149 -5.75 -20.15 5.54
CA ALA A 149 -6.63 -19.75 6.63
C ALA A 149 -7.95 -20.53 6.59
N HIS A 150 -8.55 -20.69 5.42
CA HIS A 150 -9.77 -21.49 5.22
C HIS A 150 -9.57 -22.97 5.51
N ALA A 151 -8.46 -23.57 5.06
CA ALA A 151 -8.17 -24.99 5.32
C ALA A 151 -8.01 -25.28 6.82
N VAL A 152 -7.35 -24.37 7.56
CA VAL A 152 -7.22 -24.46 9.02
C VAL A 152 -8.59 -24.27 9.70
N LEU A 153 -9.36 -23.29 9.25
CA LEU A 153 -10.67 -22.95 9.78
C LEU A 153 -11.69 -24.08 9.61
N GLU A 154 -11.73 -24.73 8.45
CA GLU A 154 -12.66 -25.85 8.19
C GLU A 154 -12.44 -26.98 9.20
N GLN A 155 -11.19 -27.19 9.61
CA GLN A 155 -10.79 -28.31 10.45
C GLN A 155 -10.98 -28.02 11.94
N LEU A 156 -10.85 -26.75 12.36
CA LEU A 156 -11.24 -26.32 13.70
C LEU A 156 -12.73 -26.55 13.98
N HIS A 157 -13.54 -26.55 12.93
CA HIS A 157 -14.99 -26.60 13.06
C HIS A 157 -15.63 -27.95 12.71
N LYS A 158 -14.85 -28.94 12.26
CA LYS A 158 -15.36 -30.31 12.16
C LYS A 158 -15.74 -30.79 13.56
N SER A 159 -17.03 -30.90 13.83
CA SER A 159 -17.55 -31.51 15.05
C SER A 159 -17.23 -33.01 15.06
N PRO A 160 -16.84 -33.59 16.20
CA PRO A 160 -16.66 -35.03 16.32
C PRO A 160 -17.94 -35.83 16.05
N GLU A 161 -19.13 -35.22 16.15
CA GLU A 161 -20.44 -35.85 15.90
C GLU A 161 -20.68 -36.28 14.44
N GLN A 162 -19.91 -35.77 13.47
CA GLN A 162 -20.03 -36.20 12.07
C GLN A 162 -19.40 -37.58 11.79
N LYS A 163 -18.55 -38.08 12.70
CA LYS A 163 -18.01 -39.45 12.59
C LYS A 163 -19.08 -40.53 12.83
N ASP A 164 -20.12 -40.23 13.62
CA ASP A 164 -21.12 -41.22 14.01
C ASP A 164 -22.28 -41.31 13.00
N VAL A 165 -22.54 -40.25 12.22
CA VAL A 165 -23.61 -40.23 11.21
C VAL A 165 -23.18 -40.89 9.89
N GLU A 166 -21.93 -40.73 9.46
CA GLU A 166 -21.39 -41.43 8.28
C GLU A 166 -21.14 -42.92 8.55
N ALA A 167 -20.88 -43.32 9.80
CA ALA A 167 -20.80 -44.73 10.18
C ALA A 167 -22.17 -45.42 10.25
N ALA A 168 -23.23 -44.68 10.57
CA ALA A 168 -24.60 -45.20 10.63
C ALA A 168 -25.30 -45.30 9.27
N THR A 169 -24.73 -44.73 8.20
CA THR A 169 -25.31 -44.80 6.83
C THR A 169 -24.93 -46.08 6.07
N LEU A 170 -24.17 -47.00 6.67
CA LEU A 170 -23.71 -48.25 6.06
C LEU A 170 -24.57 -49.49 6.38
N THR A 171 -25.84 -49.34 6.77
CA THR A 171 -26.82 -50.43 6.71
C THR A 171 -27.75 -50.25 5.50
N PRO A 172 -27.56 -51.04 4.42
CA PRO A 172 -28.54 -51.10 3.34
C PRO A 172 -29.77 -51.89 3.80
N PHE A 173 -30.94 -51.43 3.36
CA PHE A 173 -32.18 -52.21 3.26
C PHE A 173 -33.01 -52.36 4.54
N LEU A 174 -34.14 -51.65 4.64
CA LEU A 174 -35.45 -52.20 5.06
C LEU A 174 -36.60 -51.20 4.80
N LEU A 175 -37.39 -51.56 3.79
CA LEU A 175 -38.82 -51.30 3.53
C LEU A 175 -39.33 -49.87 3.24
N LEU A 176 -39.59 -49.69 1.94
CA LEU A 176 -40.66 -48.86 1.38
C LEU A 176 -42.04 -49.29 1.96
N HIS A 177 -42.71 -48.36 2.65
CA HIS A 177 -44.17 -48.25 2.65
C HIS A 177 -44.54 -46.79 2.40
N PRO A 178 -45.44 -46.48 1.44
CA PRO A 178 -46.02 -45.16 1.31
C PRO A 178 -47.24 -45.08 2.23
N THR A 179 -47.14 -44.32 3.31
CA THR A 179 -48.30 -43.89 4.11
C THR A 179 -48.26 -42.40 4.36
N GLU A 180 -49.47 -41.84 4.33
CA GLU A 180 -49.85 -40.44 4.23
C GLU A 180 -49.36 -39.53 5.37
N SER A 181 -49.35 -38.23 5.09
CA SER A 181 -49.21 -37.11 6.05
C SER A 181 -47.97 -37.12 6.96
N GLY A 182 -46.87 -36.54 6.47
CA GLY A 182 -45.71 -36.22 7.30
C GLY A 182 -45.93 -34.94 8.13
N PRO A 183 -45.52 -34.91 9.41
CA PRO A 183 -45.62 -33.72 10.26
C PRO A 183 -44.68 -32.62 9.75
N ILE A 184 -45.04 -31.37 10.06
CA ILE A 184 -44.22 -30.16 9.92
C ILE A 184 -42.78 -30.50 10.35
N PRO A 185 -41.74 -30.15 9.56
CA PRO A 185 -40.36 -30.42 9.97
C PRO A 185 -40.14 -29.86 11.39
N PRO A 186 -39.53 -30.64 12.30
CA PRO A 186 -39.33 -30.18 13.67
C PRO A 186 -38.57 -28.85 13.64
N PRO A 187 -38.90 -27.89 14.53
CA PRO A 187 -38.15 -26.65 14.62
C PRO A 187 -36.67 -27.01 14.84
N VAL A 188 -35.80 -26.52 13.95
CA VAL A 188 -34.36 -26.67 14.10
C VAL A 188 -34.00 -26.15 15.51
N PRO A 189 -33.33 -26.95 16.37
CA PRO A 189 -33.00 -26.51 17.71
C PRO A 189 -32.28 -25.16 17.67
N GLU A 190 -32.74 -24.16 18.41
CA GLU A 190 -32.15 -22.81 18.44
C GLU A 190 -30.63 -22.83 18.72
N GLU A 191 -30.17 -23.84 19.46
CA GLU A 191 -28.76 -24.08 19.78
C GLU A 191 -27.89 -24.36 18.53
N ASN A 192 -28.42 -25.04 17.51
CA ASN A 192 -27.69 -25.34 16.27
C ASN A 192 -27.56 -24.11 15.38
N GLU A 193 -28.58 -23.24 15.33
CA GLU A 193 -28.54 -21.98 14.60
C GLU A 193 -27.59 -20.96 15.25
N GLN A 194 -27.46 -20.98 16.58
CA GLN A 194 -26.50 -20.14 17.29
C GLN A 194 -25.05 -20.57 17.03
N LYS A 195 -24.72 -21.86 17.15
CA LYS A 195 -23.38 -22.39 16.85
C LYS A 195 -22.97 -22.12 15.40
N LYS A 196 -23.90 -22.26 14.45
CA LYS A 196 -23.67 -21.97 13.03
C LYS A 196 -23.38 -20.49 12.77
N ARG A 197 -24.05 -19.58 13.49
CA ARG A 197 -23.77 -18.14 13.42
C ARG A 197 -22.42 -17.77 14.02
N GLU A 198 -22.05 -18.37 15.15
CA GLU A 198 -20.73 -18.18 15.77
C GLU A 198 -19.60 -18.63 14.85
N HIS A 199 -19.74 -19.80 14.24
CA HIS A 199 -18.80 -20.33 13.24
C HIS A 199 -18.66 -19.38 12.03
N LEU A 200 -19.78 -18.89 11.49
CA LEU A 200 -19.75 -17.99 10.35
C LEU A 200 -19.03 -16.68 10.70
N ARG A 201 -19.30 -16.10 11.87
CA ARG A 201 -18.62 -14.89 12.35
C ARG A 201 -17.11 -15.11 12.50
N PHE A 202 -16.70 -16.25 13.09
CA PHE A 202 -15.28 -16.56 13.20
C PHE A 202 -14.61 -16.74 11.83
N SER A 203 -15.28 -17.40 10.89
CA SER A 203 -14.83 -17.53 9.49
C SER A 203 -14.61 -16.18 8.80
N GLN A 204 -15.58 -15.28 8.97
CA GLN A 204 -15.56 -13.94 8.40
C GLN A 204 -14.40 -13.12 9.00
N GLY A 205 -14.24 -13.18 10.32
CA GLY A 205 -13.14 -12.49 11.02
C GLY A 205 -11.76 -13.01 10.62
N MET A 206 -11.62 -14.33 10.45
CA MET A 206 -10.40 -14.96 9.97
C MET A 206 -10.04 -14.54 8.54
N SER A 207 -11.04 -14.38 7.67
CA SER A 207 -10.80 -13.94 6.29
C SER A 207 -10.39 -12.47 6.25
N LEU A 208 -11.11 -11.61 6.99
CA LEU A 208 -10.83 -10.17 7.06
C LEU A 208 -9.47 -9.85 7.72
N CYS A 209 -9.03 -10.64 8.71
CA CYS A 209 -7.74 -10.41 9.34
C CYS A 209 -6.58 -10.57 8.35
N VAL A 210 -6.70 -11.48 7.38
CA VAL A 210 -5.69 -11.69 6.33
C VAL A 210 -5.62 -10.49 5.39
N CYS A 211 -6.74 -10.03 4.79
CA CYS A 211 -6.66 -8.90 3.85
C CYS A 211 -6.21 -7.61 4.53
N TYR A 212 -6.69 -7.32 5.74
CA TYR A 212 -6.27 -6.13 6.49
C TYR A 212 -4.80 -6.20 6.89
N ALA A 213 -4.33 -7.36 7.36
CA ALA A 213 -2.91 -7.53 7.68
C ALA A 213 -2.00 -7.42 6.45
N ALA A 214 -2.43 -7.88 5.27
CA ALA A 214 -1.68 -7.68 4.03
C ALA A 214 -1.53 -6.19 3.70
N SER A 215 -2.64 -5.44 3.68
CA SER A 215 -2.61 -4.00 3.42
C SER A 215 -1.79 -3.22 4.46
N ILE A 216 -1.91 -3.55 5.75
CA ILE A 216 -1.13 -2.93 6.84
C ILE A 216 0.36 -3.28 6.71
N GLY A 217 0.69 -4.53 6.42
CA GLY A 217 2.08 -4.99 6.28
C GLY A 217 2.83 -4.33 5.12
N GLY A 218 2.14 -4.12 3.99
CA GLY A 218 2.72 -3.46 2.82
C GLY A 218 3.17 -2.02 3.07
N ILE A 219 2.67 -1.36 4.10
CA ILE A 219 3.06 0.01 4.46
C ILE A 219 4.49 0.06 5.03
N ALA A 220 4.98 -1.03 5.64
CA ALA A 220 6.15 -1.00 6.51
C ALA A 220 7.49 -0.75 5.78
N THR A 221 7.60 -1.19 4.52
CA THR A 221 8.79 -1.02 3.68
C THR A 221 8.44 -0.25 2.43
N LEU A 222 9.46 0.35 1.82
CA LEU A 222 9.25 1.13 0.62
C LEU A 222 8.74 0.29 -0.56
N THR A 223 9.21 -0.95 -0.69
CA THR A 223 8.80 -1.87 -1.76
C THR A 223 7.52 -2.66 -1.48
N GLY A 224 6.95 -2.57 -0.26
CA GLY A 224 5.79 -3.36 0.13
C GLY A 224 4.52 -2.98 -0.61
N THR A 225 4.27 -1.67 -0.76
CA THR A 225 3.11 -1.15 -1.49
C THR A 225 3.49 0.00 -2.42
N THR A 226 2.83 0.11 -3.56
CA THR A 226 3.17 1.10 -4.58
C THR A 226 3.07 2.56 -4.13
N PRO A 227 2.06 3.00 -3.33
CA PRO A 227 2.02 4.36 -2.78
C PRO A 227 3.34 4.84 -2.16
N ASN A 228 4.07 3.96 -1.47
CA ASN A 228 5.33 4.30 -0.83
C ASN A 228 6.41 4.68 -1.86
N LEU A 229 6.44 4.00 -2.99
CA LEU A 229 7.35 4.29 -4.10
C LEU A 229 6.91 5.51 -4.90
N VAL A 230 5.60 5.71 -5.06
CA VAL A 230 5.07 6.95 -5.63
C VAL A 230 5.61 8.12 -4.81
N LEU A 231 5.45 8.09 -3.49
CA LEU A 231 5.97 9.12 -2.61
C LEU A 231 7.47 9.38 -2.79
N GLN A 232 8.31 8.34 -2.74
CA GLN A 232 9.75 8.52 -2.92
C GLN A 232 10.07 9.18 -4.27
N GLY A 233 9.49 8.68 -5.36
CA GLY A 233 9.76 9.22 -6.68
C GLY A 233 9.21 10.62 -6.88
N GLN A 234 8.08 10.94 -6.26
CA GLN A 234 7.47 12.28 -6.25
C GLN A 234 8.34 13.27 -5.50
N VAL A 235 8.81 12.92 -4.29
CA VAL A 235 9.73 13.76 -3.52
C VAL A 235 11.02 14.02 -4.30
N ASN A 236 11.57 13.00 -4.95
CA ASN A 236 12.80 13.14 -5.75
C ASN A 236 12.59 13.92 -7.06
N SER A 237 11.40 13.89 -7.66
CA SER A 237 11.09 14.64 -8.88
C SER A 237 10.75 16.10 -8.60
N LEU A 238 9.96 16.36 -7.56
CA LEU A 238 9.52 17.70 -7.13
C LEU A 238 10.61 18.46 -6.38
N PHE A 239 11.50 17.78 -5.67
CA PHE A 239 12.59 18.38 -4.90
C PHE A 239 13.95 17.76 -5.28
N PRO A 240 14.55 18.13 -6.42
CA PRO A 240 15.79 17.51 -6.90
C PRO A 240 17.00 17.69 -5.97
N ASP A 241 17.06 18.80 -5.23
CA ASP A 241 18.16 19.12 -4.31
C ASP A 241 18.02 18.44 -2.93
N ASN A 242 17.02 17.57 -2.76
CA ASN A 242 16.82 16.89 -1.50
C ASN A 242 17.95 15.85 -1.26
N PRO A 243 18.49 15.72 -0.04
CA PRO A 243 19.57 14.78 0.28
C PRO A 243 19.10 13.33 0.42
N ASN A 244 18.21 12.86 -0.47
CA ASN A 244 17.50 11.59 -0.41
C ASN A 244 16.86 11.33 0.97
N VAL A 245 16.07 12.31 1.41
CA VAL A 245 15.47 12.34 2.76
C VAL A 245 14.54 11.14 3.00
N VAL A 246 13.83 10.68 1.97
CA VAL A 246 12.99 9.47 1.99
C VAL A 246 13.75 8.32 1.34
N ASN A 247 14.57 7.64 2.15
CA ASN A 247 15.30 6.44 1.76
C ASN A 247 14.73 5.22 2.49
N PHE A 248 15.28 4.03 2.21
CA PHE A 248 14.77 2.79 2.79
C PHE A 248 14.83 2.79 4.32
N ALA A 249 15.90 3.33 4.91
CA ALA A 249 16.09 3.36 6.36
C ALA A 249 15.18 4.39 7.04
N SER A 250 15.07 5.61 6.50
CA SER A 250 14.21 6.65 7.07
C SER A 250 12.73 6.30 6.94
N TRP A 251 12.32 5.75 5.79
CA TRP A 251 10.96 5.22 5.61
C TRP A 251 10.67 4.09 6.59
N PHE A 252 11.56 3.09 6.70
CA PHE A 252 11.36 1.96 7.61
C PHE A 252 11.29 2.42 9.06
N GLY A 253 12.16 3.34 9.49
CA GLY A 253 12.14 3.91 10.85
C GLY A 253 10.84 4.64 11.17
N PHE A 254 10.17 5.22 10.18
CA PHE A 254 8.87 5.86 10.32
C PHE A 254 7.69 4.88 10.25
N ALA A 255 7.66 4.04 9.22
CA ALA A 255 6.52 3.21 8.88
C ALA A 255 6.45 1.94 9.73
N PHE A 256 7.58 1.31 10.06
CA PHE A 256 7.59 0.03 10.79
C PHE A 256 6.98 0.12 12.20
N PRO A 257 7.33 1.12 13.06
CA PRO A 257 6.65 1.30 14.34
C PRO A 257 5.16 1.57 14.18
N THR A 258 4.78 2.37 13.18
CA THR A 258 3.38 2.68 12.87
C THR A 258 2.60 1.42 12.52
N VAL A 259 3.19 0.55 11.68
CA VAL A 259 2.59 -0.73 11.28
C VAL A 259 2.43 -1.69 12.45
N ILE A 260 3.40 -1.76 13.38
CA ILE A 260 3.26 -2.58 14.58
C ILE A 260 2.07 -2.13 15.43
N ILE A 261 1.98 -0.82 15.71
CA ILE A 261 0.89 -0.25 16.50
C ILE A 261 -0.45 -0.49 15.79
N LEU A 262 -0.52 -0.19 14.49
CA LEU A 262 -1.73 -0.37 13.70
C LEU A 262 -2.15 -1.85 13.65
N LEU A 263 -1.22 -2.78 13.47
CA LEU A 263 -1.50 -4.22 13.42
C LEU A 263 -2.04 -4.71 14.77
N LEU A 264 -1.47 -4.25 15.89
CA LEU A 264 -1.94 -4.58 17.24
C LEU A 264 -3.34 -4.03 17.51
N LEU A 265 -3.59 -2.75 17.19
CA LEU A 265 -4.92 -2.15 17.33
C LEU A 265 -5.95 -2.81 16.42
N SER A 266 -5.56 -3.16 15.20
CA SER A 266 -6.39 -3.92 14.26
C SER A 266 -6.75 -5.29 14.80
N TRP A 267 -5.77 -5.99 15.40
CA TRP A 267 -6.00 -7.28 16.03
C TRP A 267 -7.00 -7.16 17.18
N VAL A 268 -6.81 -6.21 18.10
CA VAL A 268 -7.74 -5.98 19.22
C VAL A 268 -9.15 -5.67 18.70
N TRP A 269 -9.27 -4.81 17.68
CA TRP A 269 -10.56 -4.48 17.07
C TRP A 269 -11.26 -5.70 16.47
N LEU A 270 -10.55 -6.50 15.66
CA LEU A 270 -11.12 -7.69 15.04
C LEU A 270 -11.48 -8.76 16.08
N GLN A 271 -10.70 -8.90 17.16
CA GLN A 271 -11.03 -9.76 18.29
C GLN A 271 -12.35 -9.35 18.94
N ILE A 272 -12.52 -8.06 19.24
CA ILE A 272 -13.75 -7.54 19.85
C ILE A 272 -14.95 -7.74 18.91
N LEU A 273 -14.78 -7.47 17.62
CA LEU A 273 -15.86 -7.54 16.64
C LEU A 273 -16.35 -8.99 16.40
N PHE A 274 -15.43 -9.96 16.33
CA PHE A 274 -15.76 -11.34 15.93
C PHE A 274 -15.83 -12.34 17.08
N LEU A 275 -15.05 -12.16 18.15
CA LEU A 275 -15.05 -13.05 19.33
C LEU A 275 -15.66 -12.40 20.59
N GLY A 276 -16.01 -11.11 20.54
CA GLY A 276 -16.60 -10.38 21.67
C GLY A 276 -15.60 -10.02 22.78
N PHE A 277 -16.10 -9.39 23.86
CA PHE A 277 -15.29 -8.85 24.95
C PHE A 277 -14.71 -9.89 25.94
N ASN A 278 -15.08 -11.17 25.82
CA ASN A 278 -14.71 -12.20 26.79
C ASN A 278 -13.32 -12.79 26.54
N PHE A 279 -12.27 -11.97 26.70
CA PHE A 279 -10.87 -12.39 26.52
C PHE A 279 -10.50 -13.64 27.31
N ARG A 280 -11.01 -13.80 28.55
CA ARG A 280 -10.72 -14.97 29.39
C ARG A 280 -11.22 -16.29 28.78
N LYS A 281 -12.32 -16.28 28.01
CA LYS A 281 -12.83 -17.46 27.30
C LYS A 281 -12.07 -17.71 26.00
N ASN A 282 -11.67 -16.64 25.31
CA ASN A 282 -10.91 -16.71 24.04
C ASN A 282 -9.47 -17.22 24.23
N PHE A 283 -8.88 -16.99 25.40
CA PHE A 283 -7.55 -17.49 25.76
C PHE A 283 -7.56 -18.85 26.48
N ASN A 284 -8.70 -19.27 27.03
CA ASN A 284 -8.80 -20.46 27.88
C ASN A 284 -9.72 -21.51 27.24
N CYS A 285 -9.13 -22.44 26.47
CA CYS A 285 -9.85 -23.57 25.90
C CYS A 285 -9.93 -24.73 26.91
N GLY A 286 -11.16 -25.12 27.27
CA GLY A 286 -11.42 -26.35 28.03
C GLY A 286 -11.04 -27.63 27.24
N GLY A 287 -11.14 -28.79 27.89
CA GLY A 287 -10.61 -30.07 27.38
C GLY A 287 -11.01 -30.47 25.94
N LYS A 288 -12.23 -30.15 25.49
CA LYS A 288 -12.69 -30.43 24.10
C LYS A 288 -12.00 -29.57 23.03
N GLY A 289 -11.51 -28.37 23.36
CA GLY A 289 -10.82 -27.49 22.41
C GLY A 289 -9.41 -27.98 22.05
N ARG A 290 -8.75 -28.73 22.94
CA ARG A 290 -7.39 -29.25 22.72
C ARG A 290 -7.30 -30.24 21.56
N GLU A 291 -8.33 -31.04 21.33
CA GLU A 291 -8.35 -31.98 20.20
C GLU A 291 -8.45 -31.25 18.86
N GLN A 292 -9.31 -30.23 18.78
CA GLN A 292 -9.46 -29.38 17.59
C GLN A 292 -8.19 -28.56 17.31
N GLU A 293 -7.57 -27.99 18.34
CA GLU A 293 -6.27 -27.30 18.23
C GLU A 293 -5.19 -28.25 17.70
N ARG A 294 -5.15 -29.50 18.19
CA ARG A 294 -4.18 -30.50 17.73
C ARG A 294 -4.44 -30.91 16.28
N ALA A 295 -5.70 -31.08 15.87
CA ALA A 295 -6.05 -31.38 14.48
C ALA A 295 -5.60 -30.26 13.53
N ALA A 296 -5.91 -29.01 13.87
CA ALA A 296 -5.50 -27.84 13.10
C ALA A 296 -3.97 -27.65 13.06
N TYR A 297 -3.26 -27.93 14.16
CA TYR A 297 -1.78 -27.96 14.17
C TYR A 297 -1.22 -29.03 13.21
N LEU A 298 -1.81 -30.22 13.19
CA LEU A 298 -1.36 -31.31 12.33
C LEU A 298 -1.52 -30.98 10.85
N ILE A 299 -2.53 -30.21 10.46
CA ILE A 299 -2.70 -29.76 9.07
C ILE A 299 -1.60 -28.80 8.65
N ILE A 300 -1.31 -27.80 9.48
CA ILE A 300 -0.21 -26.86 9.21
C ILE A 300 1.12 -27.62 9.15
N GLN A 301 1.31 -28.61 10.03
CA GLN A 301 2.50 -29.45 10.04
C GLN A 301 2.58 -30.35 8.80
N ASN A 302 1.47 -30.92 8.34
CA ASN A 302 1.41 -31.76 7.15
C ASN A 302 1.66 -30.93 5.88
N GLU A 303 1.07 -29.74 5.78
CA GLU A 303 1.36 -28.77 4.72
C GLU A 303 2.83 -28.31 4.74
N HIS A 304 3.44 -28.15 5.92
CA HIS A 304 4.87 -27.82 6.00
C HIS A 304 5.75 -29.02 5.60
N LYS A 305 5.37 -30.24 5.99
CA LYS A 305 6.09 -31.47 5.62
C LYS A 305 5.98 -31.78 4.13
N SER A 306 4.85 -31.45 3.48
CA SER A 306 4.66 -31.68 2.04
C SER A 306 5.60 -30.84 1.16
N LEU A 307 6.16 -29.75 1.70
CA LEU A 307 7.17 -28.93 1.01
C LEU A 307 8.57 -29.61 0.94
N GLY A 308 8.81 -30.69 1.68
CA GLY A 308 10.10 -31.39 1.68
C GLY A 308 11.28 -30.59 2.26
N PRO A 309 12.52 -31.11 2.17
CA PRO A 309 13.73 -30.39 2.59
C PRO A 309 14.01 -29.17 1.70
N MET A 310 14.76 -28.20 2.25
CA MET A 310 15.07 -26.95 1.53
C MET A 310 15.95 -27.24 0.31
N SER A 311 15.48 -26.83 -0.87
CA SER A 311 16.26 -26.96 -2.11
C SER A 311 17.44 -25.98 -2.13
N PHE A 312 18.47 -26.29 -2.95
CA PHE A 312 19.59 -25.36 -3.16
C PHE A 312 19.12 -23.98 -3.64
N ALA A 313 18.13 -23.96 -4.53
CA ALA A 313 17.56 -22.73 -5.05
C ALA A 313 16.84 -21.91 -3.97
N GLU A 314 16.06 -22.54 -3.09
CA GLU A 314 15.49 -21.86 -1.92
C GLU A 314 16.58 -21.25 -1.03
N GLY A 315 17.68 -21.98 -0.80
CA GLY A 315 18.84 -21.50 -0.04
C GLY A 315 19.50 -20.28 -0.69
N ALA A 316 19.76 -20.34 -2.00
CA ALA A 316 20.35 -19.25 -2.76
C ALA A 316 19.45 -18.00 -2.78
N VAL A 317 18.13 -18.17 -3.00
CA VAL A 317 17.15 -17.08 -2.97
C VAL A 317 17.06 -16.46 -1.58
N THR A 318 17.14 -17.27 -0.51
CA THR A 318 17.17 -16.78 0.87
C THR A 318 18.41 -15.91 1.11
N LEU A 319 19.58 -16.36 0.67
CA LEU A 319 20.82 -15.58 0.78
C LEU A 319 20.73 -14.26 0.01
N LEU A 320 20.28 -14.31 -1.25
CA LEU A 320 20.10 -13.12 -2.09
C LEU A 320 19.09 -12.14 -1.49
N PHE A 321 18.01 -12.64 -0.89
CA PHE A 321 17.03 -11.82 -0.20
C PHE A 321 17.65 -11.05 0.96
N PHE A 322 18.32 -11.74 1.88
CA PHE A 322 18.94 -11.08 3.05
C PHE A 322 20.08 -10.15 2.63
N LEU A 323 20.85 -10.50 1.60
CA LEU A 323 21.85 -9.63 1.02
C LEU A 323 21.22 -8.35 0.45
N LEU A 324 20.13 -8.46 -0.30
CA LEU A 324 19.42 -7.32 -0.86
C LEU A 324 18.89 -6.39 0.24
N VAL A 325 18.26 -6.95 1.29
CA VAL A 325 17.76 -6.17 2.43
C VAL A 325 18.91 -5.46 3.14
N ALA A 326 20.04 -6.15 3.40
CA ALA A 326 21.22 -5.53 3.99
C ALA A 326 21.78 -4.41 3.11
N LEU A 327 21.83 -4.60 1.79
CA LEU A 327 22.28 -3.58 0.84
C LEU A 327 21.36 -2.35 0.82
N TRP A 328 20.04 -2.52 0.90
CA TRP A 328 19.09 -1.40 0.98
C TRP A 328 19.28 -0.56 2.26
N PHE A 329 19.46 -1.20 3.41
CA PHE A 329 19.71 -0.48 4.67
C PHE A 329 21.10 0.18 4.72
N THR A 330 22.10 -0.41 4.06
CA THR A 330 23.49 0.10 4.07
C THR A 330 23.79 1.09 2.95
N ARG A 331 22.87 1.28 1.98
CA ARG A 331 23.06 2.17 0.82
C ARG A 331 23.34 3.61 1.25
N GLU A 332 22.41 4.21 1.99
CA GLU A 332 22.48 5.59 2.51
C GLU A 332 21.80 5.68 3.89
N PRO A 333 22.38 5.06 4.93
CA PRO A 333 21.72 4.93 6.23
C PRO A 333 21.60 6.25 7.02
N GLY A 334 22.31 7.30 6.62
CA GLY A 334 22.33 8.60 7.31
C GLY A 334 23.22 8.67 8.56
N PHE A 335 23.57 7.54 9.19
CA PHE A 335 24.45 7.50 10.38
C PHE A 335 25.92 7.16 10.06
N PHE A 336 26.19 6.44 8.98
CA PHE A 336 27.52 6.32 8.38
C PHE A 336 27.46 6.70 6.89
N LYS A 337 28.61 7.04 6.32
CA LYS A 337 28.74 7.26 4.86
C LYS A 337 28.43 5.94 4.15
N GLY A 338 27.21 5.84 3.61
CA GLY A 338 26.80 4.69 2.82
C GLY A 338 27.54 4.60 1.47
N TRP A 339 27.35 3.50 0.76
CA TRP A 339 28.01 3.24 -0.52
C TRP A 339 27.26 3.82 -1.73
N GLY A 340 26.09 4.43 -1.54
CA GLY A 340 25.30 5.05 -2.62
C GLY A 340 26.00 6.19 -3.36
N ASN A 341 26.92 6.90 -2.68
CA ASN A 341 27.73 8.00 -3.24
C ASN A 341 29.20 7.62 -3.51
N VAL A 342 29.59 6.36 -3.27
CA VAL A 342 30.92 5.88 -3.66
C VAL A 342 30.86 5.75 -5.17
N GLY A 343 31.52 6.71 -5.84
CA GLY A 343 31.32 7.08 -7.24
C GLY A 343 31.03 5.90 -8.16
N SER A 344 30.03 6.11 -9.02
CA SER A 344 29.67 5.30 -10.20
C SER A 344 30.68 4.19 -10.44
N LEU A 345 30.40 3.00 -9.91
CA LEU A 345 31.09 1.78 -10.33
C LEU A 345 30.74 1.61 -11.80
N ASN A 346 31.51 2.28 -12.66
CA ASN A 346 31.28 2.36 -14.10
C ASN A 346 31.44 0.99 -14.79
N ASP A 347 31.78 -0.07 -14.05
CA ASP A 347 31.77 -1.43 -14.56
C ASP A 347 31.37 -2.42 -13.45
N PRO A 348 30.09 -2.82 -13.32
CA PRO A 348 29.74 -3.99 -12.51
C PRO A 348 30.41 -5.28 -13.04
N ALA A 349 30.93 -5.24 -14.27
CA ALA A 349 31.71 -6.31 -14.89
C ALA A 349 33.13 -6.46 -14.30
N SER A 350 33.74 -5.40 -13.76
CA SER A 350 35.12 -5.46 -13.27
C SER A 350 35.23 -6.00 -11.84
N LEU A 351 34.19 -5.88 -11.02
CA LEU A 351 34.15 -6.43 -9.64
C LEU A 351 33.91 -7.95 -9.62
N LEU A 352 33.29 -8.49 -10.68
CA LEU A 352 32.88 -9.90 -10.73
C LEU A 352 33.98 -10.84 -11.20
N GLY A 353 35.12 -10.31 -11.66
CA GLY A 353 36.37 -11.06 -11.87
C GLY A 353 36.15 -12.49 -12.35
N VAL A 354 35.29 -12.68 -13.35
CA VAL A 354 34.99 -14.00 -13.88
C VAL A 354 36.11 -14.29 -14.87
N PRO A 355 37.09 -15.14 -14.53
CA PRO A 355 38.00 -15.63 -15.55
C PRO A 355 37.14 -16.32 -16.60
N ASP A 356 37.32 -15.93 -17.86
CA ASP A 356 36.68 -16.55 -19.03
C ASP A 356 37.25 -17.97 -19.19
N ALA A 357 36.84 -18.86 -18.29
CA ALA A 357 37.12 -20.27 -18.35
C ALA A 357 36.14 -20.85 -19.36
N GLN A 358 36.64 -21.03 -20.59
CA GLN A 358 36.03 -21.79 -21.69
C GLN A 358 35.92 -23.29 -21.34
N GLY A 359 35.22 -23.59 -20.25
CA GLY A 359 34.82 -24.93 -19.85
C GLY A 359 33.31 -25.06 -20.03
N LYS A 360 32.87 -26.13 -20.69
CA LYS A 360 31.45 -26.53 -20.75
C LYS A 360 30.96 -26.96 -19.35
N LEU A 361 30.87 -26.03 -18.41
CA LEU A 361 30.15 -26.22 -17.16
C LEU A 361 28.67 -26.11 -17.49
N LYS A 362 27.93 -27.19 -17.24
CA LYS A 362 26.47 -27.21 -17.36
C LYS A 362 25.94 -26.21 -16.33
N ALA A 363 25.61 -25.00 -16.76
CA ALA A 363 25.15 -23.96 -15.85
C ALA A 363 23.93 -24.48 -15.07
N PRO A 364 23.89 -24.30 -13.74
CA PRO A 364 22.70 -24.64 -12.98
C PRO A 364 21.49 -23.89 -13.57
N PRO A 365 20.28 -24.47 -13.52
CA PRO A 365 19.10 -23.82 -14.06
C PRO A 365 18.94 -22.44 -13.43
N ALA A 366 18.66 -21.44 -14.26
CA ALA A 366 18.47 -20.06 -13.80
C ALA A 366 17.40 -20.00 -12.71
N LEU A 367 17.69 -19.30 -11.60
CA LEU A 367 16.75 -19.13 -10.49
C LEU A 367 15.44 -18.48 -10.97
N LEU A 368 15.54 -17.57 -11.93
CA LEU A 368 14.42 -16.85 -12.53
C LEU A 368 14.54 -16.85 -14.05
N ASP A 369 13.44 -17.16 -14.72
CA ASP A 369 13.31 -17.17 -16.18
C ASP A 369 12.47 -15.97 -16.65
N TRP A 370 12.77 -15.46 -17.84
CA TRP A 370 12.07 -14.30 -18.39
C TRP A 370 10.57 -14.56 -18.61
N ASN A 371 10.17 -15.80 -18.91
CA ASN A 371 8.75 -16.12 -19.11
C ASN A 371 7.95 -15.93 -17.81
N THR A 372 8.50 -16.38 -16.68
CA THR A 372 7.92 -16.14 -15.36
C THR A 372 7.89 -14.64 -15.03
N VAL A 373 8.97 -13.90 -15.30
CA VAL A 373 9.02 -12.45 -15.09
C VAL A 373 7.93 -11.76 -15.90
N ASN A 374 7.88 -11.98 -17.22
CA ASN A 374 6.94 -11.31 -18.10
C ASN A 374 5.48 -11.55 -17.71
N LYS A 375 5.15 -12.75 -17.23
CA LYS A 375 3.80 -13.12 -16.80
C LYS A 375 3.42 -12.56 -15.43
N LYS A 376 4.36 -12.55 -14.47
CA LYS A 376 4.07 -12.16 -13.08
C LYS A 376 4.32 -10.69 -12.80
N MET A 377 5.07 -10.01 -13.66
CA MET A 377 5.43 -8.61 -13.46
C MET A 377 4.20 -7.70 -13.68
N PRO A 378 3.83 -6.85 -12.72
CA PRO A 378 2.73 -5.90 -12.86
C PRO A 378 3.17 -4.66 -13.66
N TRP A 379 3.38 -4.81 -14.98
CA TRP A 379 3.79 -3.73 -15.89
C TRP A 379 2.88 -2.50 -15.80
N ASN A 380 1.59 -2.71 -15.55
CA ASN A 380 0.62 -1.65 -15.38
C ASN A 380 1.03 -0.64 -14.29
N ILE A 381 1.61 -1.14 -13.19
CA ILE A 381 2.03 -0.30 -12.07
C ILE A 381 3.31 0.47 -12.42
N VAL A 382 4.25 -0.17 -13.12
CA VAL A 382 5.51 0.44 -13.59
C VAL A 382 5.21 1.65 -14.49
N PHE A 383 4.24 1.53 -15.40
CA PHE A 383 3.83 2.64 -16.26
C PHE A 383 3.05 3.72 -15.49
N LEU A 384 2.22 3.32 -14.52
CA LEU A 384 1.49 4.25 -13.67
C LEU A 384 2.42 5.17 -12.88
N LEU A 385 3.49 4.61 -12.29
CA LEU A 385 4.52 5.41 -11.62
C LEU A 385 5.10 6.49 -12.52
N GLY A 386 5.47 6.13 -13.76
CA GLY A 386 6.00 7.06 -14.76
C GLY A 386 5.01 8.18 -15.13
N GLY A 387 3.74 7.83 -15.34
CA GLY A 387 2.67 8.82 -15.58
C GLY A 387 2.48 9.77 -14.39
N GLY A 388 2.64 9.27 -13.17
CA GLY A 388 2.62 10.09 -11.97
C GLY A 388 3.78 11.08 -11.85
N PHE A 389 5.00 10.63 -12.13
CA PHE A 389 6.18 11.51 -12.14
C PHE A 389 6.06 12.58 -13.22
N ALA A 390 5.51 12.21 -14.39
CA ALA A 390 5.17 13.15 -15.43
C ALA A 390 4.21 14.23 -14.93
N LEU A 391 3.07 13.86 -14.31
CA LEU A 391 2.11 14.82 -13.77
C LEU A 391 2.74 15.79 -12.77
N ALA A 392 3.59 15.29 -11.89
CA ALA A 392 4.30 16.08 -10.90
C ALA A 392 5.19 17.14 -11.55
N LYS A 393 6.07 16.69 -12.46
CA LYS A 393 7.00 17.58 -13.17
C LYS A 393 6.27 18.54 -14.10
N GLY A 394 5.17 18.12 -14.70
CA GLY A 394 4.29 18.95 -15.52
C GLY A 394 3.60 20.05 -14.69
N SER A 395 3.17 19.74 -13.47
CA SER A 395 2.56 20.71 -12.54
C SER A 395 3.55 21.79 -12.11
N GLU A 396 4.80 21.40 -11.86
CA GLU A 396 5.89 22.31 -11.52
C GLU A 396 6.25 23.19 -12.73
N LYS A 397 6.52 22.60 -13.89
CA LYS A 397 6.94 23.33 -15.10
C LYS A 397 5.86 24.27 -15.65
N SER A 398 4.59 23.90 -15.52
CA SER A 398 3.47 24.74 -15.97
C SER A 398 3.18 25.93 -15.05
N GLY A 399 3.76 25.97 -13.84
CA GLY A 399 3.42 26.96 -12.82
C GLY A 399 2.13 26.65 -12.05
N LEU A 400 1.41 25.58 -12.41
CA LEU A 400 0.15 25.20 -11.77
C LEU A 400 0.32 24.95 -10.26
N SER A 401 1.44 24.34 -9.87
CA SER A 401 1.80 24.13 -8.47
C SER A 401 1.81 25.45 -7.68
N LYS A 402 2.39 26.51 -8.24
CA LYS A 402 2.44 27.83 -7.61
C LYS A 402 1.05 28.47 -7.52
N TRP A 403 0.31 28.45 -8.63
CA TRP A 403 -1.04 28.99 -8.68
C TRP A 403 -1.98 28.32 -7.66
N LEU A 404 -1.92 26.99 -7.54
CA LEU A 404 -2.73 26.23 -6.59
C LEU A 404 -2.32 26.52 -5.15
N GLY A 405 -1.01 26.65 -4.90
CA GLY A 405 -0.45 27.05 -3.62
C GLY A 405 -0.97 28.41 -3.15
N ASP A 406 -0.95 29.42 -4.02
CA ASP A 406 -1.41 30.78 -3.70
C ASP A 406 -2.89 30.80 -3.28
N LYS A 407 -3.73 29.95 -3.89
CA LYS A 407 -5.14 29.80 -3.51
C LYS A 407 -5.35 29.09 -2.18
N LEU A 408 -4.38 28.30 -1.73
CA LEU A 408 -4.43 27.57 -0.46
C LEU A 408 -3.78 28.33 0.71
N THR A 409 -3.25 29.54 0.47
CA THR A 409 -2.72 30.43 1.52
C THR A 409 -3.65 30.63 2.73
N PRO A 410 -4.99 30.71 2.61
CA PRO A 410 -5.88 30.82 3.77
C PRO A 410 -5.77 29.65 4.78
N LEU A 411 -5.28 28.48 4.35
CA LEU A 411 -5.06 27.32 5.22
C LEU A 411 -3.88 27.54 6.20
N SER A 412 -3.05 28.57 6.01
CA SER A 412 -1.99 28.94 6.96
C SER A 412 -2.49 29.28 8.37
N SER A 413 -3.78 29.59 8.51
CA SER A 413 -4.42 29.85 9.81
C SER A 413 -4.69 28.59 10.65
N ILE A 414 -4.60 27.41 10.05
CA ILE A 414 -4.89 26.13 10.70
C ILE A 414 -3.59 25.53 11.25
N PRO A 415 -3.58 24.99 12.49
CA PRO A 415 -2.41 24.28 13.02
C PRO A 415 -1.96 23.13 12.12
N SER A 416 -0.65 23.00 11.89
CA SER A 416 -0.06 21.97 11.02
C SER A 416 -0.52 20.54 11.32
N PRO A 417 -0.66 20.10 12.59
CA PRO A 417 -1.21 18.78 12.92
C PRO A 417 -2.64 18.57 12.44
N ALA A 418 -3.48 19.61 12.51
CA ALA A 418 -4.87 19.54 12.06
C ALA A 418 -4.96 19.47 10.54
N VAL A 419 -4.08 20.19 9.81
CA VAL A 419 -3.97 20.08 8.34
C VAL A 419 -3.61 18.65 7.93
N ALA A 420 -2.57 18.07 8.53
CA ALA A 420 -2.15 16.69 8.24
C ALA A 420 -3.27 15.67 8.54
N PHE A 421 -4.00 15.84 9.65
CA PHE A 421 -5.10 14.96 10.03
C PHE A 421 -6.28 15.04 9.03
N ILE A 422 -6.73 16.25 8.69
CA ILE A 422 -7.85 16.46 7.75
C ILE A 422 -7.52 15.88 6.38
N LEU A 423 -6.30 16.13 5.89
CA LEU A 423 -5.86 15.62 4.58
C LEU A 423 -5.68 14.10 4.58
N SER A 424 -5.19 13.52 5.67
CA SER A 424 -5.11 12.06 5.81
C SER A 424 -6.50 11.43 5.81
N LEU A 425 -7.48 12.05 6.48
CA LEU A 425 -8.86 11.59 6.47
C LEU A 425 -9.48 11.69 5.06
N LEU A 426 -9.27 12.82 4.37
CA LEU A 426 -9.70 13.00 2.99
C LEU A 426 -9.15 11.89 2.09
N VAL A 427 -7.84 11.64 2.15
CA VAL A 427 -7.18 10.61 1.33
C VAL A 427 -7.66 9.21 1.69
N ALA A 428 -7.81 8.89 2.99
CA ALA A 428 -8.34 7.60 3.45
C ALA A 428 -9.76 7.34 2.95
N THR A 429 -10.63 8.36 2.94
CA THR A 429 -11.99 8.21 2.39
C THR A 429 -12.00 8.11 0.87
N PHE A 430 -11.13 8.84 0.19
CA PHE A 430 -11.06 8.83 -1.27
C PHE A 430 -10.52 7.52 -1.83
N THR A 431 -9.55 6.90 -1.13
CA THR A 431 -8.97 5.61 -1.56
C THR A 431 -9.94 4.43 -1.43
N GLU A 432 -11.10 4.57 -0.78
CA GLU A 432 -12.12 3.52 -0.75
C GLU A 432 -12.82 3.37 -2.12
N CYS A 433 -12.84 4.44 -2.91
CA CYS A 433 -13.53 4.50 -4.20
C CYS A 433 -12.54 4.53 -5.38
N THR A 434 -11.23 4.46 -5.13
CA THR A 434 -10.20 4.63 -6.16
C THR A 434 -8.96 3.83 -5.77
N SER A 435 -8.21 3.34 -6.75
CA SER A 435 -6.95 2.62 -6.49
C SER A 435 -5.96 3.45 -5.65
N ASN A 436 -5.37 2.83 -4.63
CA ASN A 436 -4.36 3.43 -3.73
C ASN A 436 -3.26 4.19 -4.48
N VAL A 437 -2.79 3.63 -5.60
CA VAL A 437 -1.71 4.21 -6.40
C VAL A 437 -2.17 5.47 -7.13
N ALA A 438 -3.36 5.42 -7.71
CA ALA A 438 -3.95 6.56 -8.41
C ALA A 438 -4.25 7.71 -7.43
N THR A 439 -4.81 7.39 -6.25
CA THR A 439 -5.04 8.36 -5.18
C THR A 439 -3.74 9.05 -4.76
N THR A 440 -2.70 8.28 -4.47
CA THR A 440 -1.39 8.84 -4.06
C THR A 440 -0.80 9.72 -5.16
N THR A 441 -0.84 9.25 -6.41
CA THR A 441 -0.30 9.97 -7.56
C THR A 441 -1.00 11.30 -7.81
N LEU A 442 -2.31 11.35 -7.56
CA LEU A 442 -3.12 12.56 -7.72
C LEU A 442 -2.88 13.57 -6.61
N PHE A 443 -2.87 13.13 -5.34
CA PHE A 443 -2.81 14.05 -4.21
C PHE A 443 -1.40 14.55 -3.91
N LEU A 444 -0.35 13.72 -4.03
CA LEU A 444 0.98 14.12 -3.56
C LEU A 444 1.56 15.39 -4.22
N PRO A 445 1.47 15.61 -5.54
CA PRO A 445 1.94 16.86 -6.15
C PRO A 445 1.21 18.10 -5.63
N ILE A 446 -0.09 17.96 -5.42
CA ILE A 446 -0.96 19.03 -4.88
C ILE A 446 -0.55 19.35 -3.44
N LEU A 447 -0.36 18.32 -2.62
CA LEU A 447 0.04 18.45 -1.22
C LEU A 447 1.44 19.08 -1.08
N ALA A 448 2.39 18.71 -1.93
CA ALA A 448 3.73 19.29 -1.96
C ALA A 448 3.66 20.80 -2.26
N SER A 449 2.89 21.17 -3.29
CA SER A 449 2.72 22.56 -3.71
C SER A 449 2.04 23.41 -2.64
N MET A 450 1.01 22.85 -2.01
CA MET A 450 0.32 23.47 -0.87
C MET A 450 1.29 23.70 0.28
N ALA A 451 2.08 22.68 0.66
CA ALA A 451 3.01 22.77 1.77
C ALA A 451 4.07 23.85 1.55
N GLN A 452 4.60 23.97 0.32
CA GLN A 452 5.52 25.05 -0.04
C GLN A 452 4.88 26.44 0.08
N ALA A 453 3.62 26.61 -0.30
CA ALA A 453 2.93 27.89 -0.25
C ALA A 453 2.64 28.37 1.17
N ILE A 454 2.32 27.45 2.09
CA ILE A 454 2.08 27.76 3.51
C ILE A 454 3.35 27.67 4.37
N CYS A 455 4.54 27.49 3.76
CA CYS A 455 5.81 27.31 4.45
C CYS A 455 5.82 26.16 5.48
N LEU A 456 5.09 25.08 5.19
CA LEU A 456 5.09 23.84 5.95
C LEU A 456 6.07 22.85 5.32
N ASN A 457 6.81 22.08 6.13
CA ASN A 457 7.65 21.01 5.62
C ASN A 457 6.81 20.04 4.75
N PRO A 458 7.11 19.84 3.45
CA PRO A 458 6.29 19.01 2.56
C PRO A 458 6.08 17.59 3.06
N LEU A 459 7.08 17.01 3.75
CA LEU A 459 6.98 15.67 4.31
C LEU A 459 5.93 15.56 5.42
N TYR A 460 5.60 16.67 6.10
CA TYR A 460 4.59 16.72 7.15
C TYR A 460 3.20 16.29 6.68
N VAL A 461 2.89 16.53 5.40
CA VAL A 461 1.60 16.17 4.79
C VAL A 461 1.73 15.01 3.81
N MET A 462 2.85 14.92 3.06
CA MET A 462 3.04 13.87 2.07
C MET A 462 3.21 12.48 2.71
N LEU A 463 3.96 12.36 3.81
CA LEU A 463 4.15 11.08 4.52
C LEU A 463 2.82 10.50 5.03
N PRO A 464 2.03 11.20 5.87
CA PRO A 464 0.81 10.64 6.43
C PRO A 464 -0.27 10.39 5.36
N CYS A 465 -0.40 11.26 4.35
CA CYS A 465 -1.34 11.03 3.24
C CYS A 465 -0.97 9.79 2.39
N THR A 466 0.32 9.50 2.21
CA THR A 466 0.76 8.29 1.50
C THR A 466 0.34 7.03 2.25
N MET A 467 0.52 7.01 3.57
CA MET A 467 0.07 5.89 4.39
C MET A 467 -1.45 5.77 4.40
N ALA A 468 -2.16 6.92 4.47
CA ALA A 468 -3.62 6.97 4.45
C ALA A 468 -4.21 6.40 3.14
N ALA A 469 -3.53 6.59 2.01
CA ALA A 469 -3.93 5.99 0.73
C ALA A 469 -3.84 4.46 0.71
N SER A 470 -3.20 3.84 1.72
CA SER A 470 -3.18 2.38 1.89
C SER A 470 -4.24 1.87 2.90
N LEU A 471 -4.98 2.76 3.55
CA LEU A 471 -6.05 2.44 4.51
C LEU A 471 -7.41 2.27 3.81
N ALA A 472 -7.47 1.36 2.85
CA ALA A 472 -8.67 1.04 2.08
C ALA A 472 -9.31 -0.25 2.62
N PHE A 473 -10.09 -0.15 3.69
CA PHE A 473 -10.62 -1.29 4.46
C PHE A 473 -12.14 -1.48 4.33
N MET A 474 -12.90 -0.50 3.84
CA MET A 474 -14.37 -0.54 3.90
C MET A 474 -15.02 -1.32 2.74
N LEU A 475 -14.51 -1.17 1.52
CA LEU A 475 -15.16 -1.70 0.32
C LEU A 475 -14.36 -2.88 -0.31
N PRO A 476 -15.07 -3.90 -0.85
CA PRO A 476 -14.42 -5.00 -1.56
C PRO A 476 -13.65 -4.56 -2.81
N VAL A 477 -14.17 -3.55 -3.51
CA VAL A 477 -13.60 -3.05 -4.77
C VAL A 477 -12.35 -2.20 -4.53
N ALA A 478 -12.18 -1.64 -3.33
CA ALA A 478 -11.13 -0.68 -3.03
C ALA A 478 -9.72 -1.27 -3.23
N THR A 479 -9.51 -2.54 -2.88
CA THR A 479 -8.22 -3.21 -3.08
C THR A 479 -8.41 -4.68 -3.51
N PRO A 480 -7.48 -5.24 -4.32
CA PRO A 480 -7.56 -6.65 -4.69
C PRO A 480 -7.53 -7.64 -3.49
N PRO A 481 -6.76 -7.42 -2.40
CA PRO A 481 -6.89 -8.19 -1.16
C PRO A 481 -8.32 -8.29 -0.63
N ASN A 482 -9.04 -7.17 -0.61
CA ASN A 482 -10.41 -7.09 -0.14
C ASN A 482 -11.34 -7.90 -1.04
N ALA A 483 -11.19 -7.78 -2.36
CA ALA A 483 -11.97 -8.54 -3.34
C ALA A 483 -11.76 -10.06 -3.22
N ILE A 484 -10.51 -10.51 -3.05
CA ILE A 484 -10.18 -11.93 -2.85
C ILE A 484 -10.90 -12.47 -1.61
N VAL A 485 -10.75 -11.80 -0.48
CA VAL A 485 -11.40 -12.22 0.77
C VAL A 485 -12.93 -12.18 0.66
N PHE A 486 -13.48 -11.21 -0.05
CA PHE A 486 -14.92 -11.12 -0.30
C PHE A 486 -15.45 -12.33 -1.09
N SER A 487 -14.69 -12.83 -2.08
CA SER A 487 -15.05 -14.02 -2.85
C SER A 487 -14.96 -15.33 -2.06
N PHE A 488 -14.00 -15.46 -1.14
CA PHE A 488 -13.80 -16.69 -0.34
C PHE A 488 -14.59 -16.70 0.99
N GLY A 489 -14.72 -15.55 1.65
CA GLY A 489 -15.09 -15.44 3.06
C GLY A 489 -16.59 -15.41 3.39
N LYS A 490 -17.48 -15.60 2.41
CA LYS A 490 -18.96 -15.46 2.57
C LYS A 490 -19.34 -14.17 3.34
N LEU A 491 -18.71 -13.07 2.97
CA LEU A 491 -18.88 -11.76 3.60
C LEU A 491 -20.00 -10.97 2.93
N LYS A 492 -20.73 -10.15 3.70
CA LYS A 492 -21.59 -9.10 3.15
C LYS A 492 -20.83 -7.78 3.13
N VAL A 493 -21.15 -6.90 2.18
CA VAL A 493 -20.54 -5.56 2.08
C VAL A 493 -20.67 -4.79 3.40
N CYS A 494 -21.83 -4.89 4.07
CA CYS A 494 -22.07 -4.24 5.35
C CYS A 494 -21.15 -4.74 6.48
N ASP A 495 -20.76 -6.02 6.47
CA ASP A 495 -19.89 -6.60 7.50
C ASP A 495 -18.46 -6.03 7.34
N MET A 496 -18.01 -5.96 6.09
CA MET A 496 -16.72 -5.37 5.72
C MET A 496 -16.67 -3.86 6.00
N ALA A 497 -17.70 -3.11 5.58
CA ALA A 497 -17.77 -1.67 5.78
C ALA A 497 -17.74 -1.28 7.26
N LYS A 498 -18.46 -2.01 8.14
CA LYS A 498 -18.45 -1.77 9.59
C LYS A 498 -17.08 -2.05 10.20
N ALA A 499 -16.45 -3.16 9.80
CA ALA A 499 -15.12 -3.51 10.28
C ALA A 499 -14.07 -2.49 9.82
N GLY A 500 -14.12 -2.10 8.54
CA GLY A 500 -13.17 -1.19 7.91
C GLY A 500 -13.33 0.26 8.36
N PHE A 501 -14.55 0.75 8.59
CA PHE A 501 -14.77 2.14 8.98
C PHE A 501 -14.03 2.51 10.27
N LEU A 502 -14.14 1.68 11.31
CA LEU A 502 -13.39 1.94 12.55
C LEU A 502 -11.89 1.74 12.34
N LEU A 503 -11.49 0.80 11.49
CA LEU A 503 -10.09 0.56 11.18
C LEU A 503 -9.44 1.75 10.46
N ASN A 504 -10.17 2.44 9.58
CA ASN A 504 -9.71 3.68 8.94
C ASN A 504 -9.51 4.78 9.98
N ILE A 505 -10.44 4.94 10.93
CA ILE A 505 -10.30 5.91 12.03
C ILE A 505 -9.05 5.59 12.88
N ILE A 506 -8.90 4.33 13.31
CA ILE A 506 -7.73 3.86 14.06
C ILE A 506 -6.45 4.11 13.27
N GLY A 507 -6.45 3.83 11.96
CA GLY A 507 -5.32 4.03 11.06
C GLY A 507 -4.92 5.50 10.97
N VAL A 508 -5.86 6.40 10.69
CA VAL A 508 -5.58 7.85 10.60
C VAL A 508 -5.09 8.40 11.94
N LEU A 509 -5.67 7.96 13.07
CA LEU A 509 -5.19 8.35 14.40
C LEU A 509 -3.77 7.84 14.67
N THR A 510 -3.45 6.61 14.26
CA THR A 510 -2.11 6.02 14.43
C THR A 510 -1.07 6.74 13.57
N ILE A 511 -1.43 7.08 12.33
CA ILE A 511 -0.58 7.88 11.43
C ILE A 511 -0.38 9.30 11.99
N SER A 512 -1.44 9.91 12.52
CA SER A 512 -1.36 11.23 13.17
C SER A 512 -0.44 11.18 14.41
N LEU A 513 -0.53 10.13 15.22
CA LEU A 513 0.40 9.92 16.32
C LEU A 513 1.84 9.80 15.80
N ALA A 514 2.07 9.00 14.76
CA ALA A 514 3.40 8.76 14.20
C ALA A 514 4.06 10.05 13.68
N ILE A 515 3.32 10.85 12.91
CA ILE A 515 3.87 12.08 12.30
C ILE A 515 4.23 13.13 13.36
N ASN A 516 3.45 13.22 14.45
CA ASN A 516 3.65 14.19 15.52
C ASN A 516 4.61 13.71 16.62
N THR A 517 5.12 12.49 16.58
CA THR A 517 6.00 11.93 17.64
C THR A 517 7.38 11.54 17.11
N TRP A 518 7.55 10.31 16.60
CA TRP A 518 8.87 9.82 16.16
C TRP A 518 9.25 10.27 14.74
N ALA A 519 8.29 10.57 13.86
CA ALA A 519 8.61 11.13 12.55
C ALA A 519 9.22 12.54 12.66
N TYR A 520 8.81 13.29 13.69
CA TYR A 520 9.21 14.66 13.94
C TYR A 520 10.75 14.83 14.02
N PRO A 521 11.48 14.10 14.88
CA PRO A 521 12.93 14.13 14.91
C PRO A 521 13.61 13.43 13.71
N ILE A 522 12.99 12.38 13.13
CA ILE A 522 13.57 11.64 11.99
C ILE A 522 13.70 12.55 10.75
N PHE A 523 12.66 13.33 10.46
CA PHE A 523 12.61 14.17 9.26
C PHE A 523 12.81 15.67 9.52
N LYS A 524 13.10 16.07 10.77
CA LYS A 524 13.23 17.48 11.21
C LYS A 524 12.04 18.32 10.73
N LEU A 525 10.86 17.88 11.16
CA LEU A 525 9.57 18.43 10.73
C LEU A 525 9.26 19.82 11.33
N ASP A 526 10.07 20.28 12.28
CA ASP A 526 10.00 21.61 12.91
C ASP A 526 10.39 22.75 11.97
N GLN A 527 11.27 22.46 11.02
CA GLN A 527 11.83 23.47 10.13
C GLN A 527 11.38 23.26 8.70
N PHE A 528 11.18 24.38 8.00
CA PHE A 528 11.04 24.34 6.56
C PHE A 528 12.42 24.01 5.95
N PRO A 529 12.56 22.91 5.21
CA PRO A 529 13.86 22.46 4.76
C PRO A 529 14.39 23.34 3.63
N SER A 530 15.70 23.57 3.62
CA SER A 530 16.35 24.45 2.64
C SER A 530 16.20 23.96 1.19
N TRP A 531 16.10 22.65 0.99
CA TRP A 531 15.90 22.01 -0.32
C TRP A 531 14.47 22.16 -0.86
N ALA A 532 13.51 22.60 -0.05
CA ALA A 532 12.12 22.81 -0.47
C ALA A 532 11.81 24.27 -0.87
N HIS A 533 12.77 25.18 -0.77
CA HIS A 533 12.58 26.58 -1.17
C HIS A 533 12.40 26.71 -2.68
N LEU A 534 11.37 27.47 -3.09
CA LEU A 534 11.33 28.07 -4.41
C LEU A 534 12.03 29.44 -4.35
N ASN A 535 12.69 29.84 -5.44
CA ASN A 535 13.37 31.15 -5.59
C ASN A 535 12.49 32.39 -5.26
N THR A 536 11.16 32.23 -5.09
CA THR A 536 10.22 33.30 -4.74
C THR A 536 9.58 33.15 -3.35
N THR A 537 9.89 32.12 -2.55
CA THR A 537 9.26 31.92 -1.23
C THR A 537 10.22 32.27 -0.11
N ILE A 538 10.13 33.51 0.39
CA ILE A 538 10.79 33.90 1.65
C ILE A 538 9.94 33.38 2.80
N CYS A 539 10.08 32.10 3.10
CA CYS A 539 9.61 31.57 4.38
C CYS A 539 10.57 32.12 5.44
N HIS A 540 10.16 33.18 6.14
CA HIS A 540 10.94 33.65 7.28
C HIS A 540 11.06 32.50 8.29
N VAL A 541 12.30 32.21 8.67
CA VAL A 541 12.64 31.33 9.78
C VAL A 541 12.07 31.96 11.05
N ASN A 542 10.78 31.79 11.30
CA ASN A 542 10.19 32.04 12.61
C ASN A 542 10.55 30.83 13.48
N GLY A 543 11.83 30.78 13.88
CA GLY A 543 12.18 30.16 15.14
C GLY A 543 11.35 30.85 16.23
N GLN A 544 10.71 30.04 17.07
CA GLN A 544 9.76 30.39 18.14
C GLN A 544 8.26 30.34 17.76
N PHE A 545 7.71 29.13 17.69
CA PHE A 545 6.33 28.88 18.11
C PHE A 545 6.25 27.62 18.99
N ASN A 546 6.05 27.85 20.29
CA ASN A 546 5.58 26.95 21.36
C ASN A 546 6.10 25.50 21.42
N SER A 547 7.30 25.34 21.99
CA SER A 547 7.75 24.10 22.61
C SER A 547 7.16 23.86 24.03
N SER A 548 6.09 24.56 24.43
CA SER A 548 5.60 24.59 25.82
C SER A 548 4.19 24.06 26.02
N VAL A 549 3.57 23.41 25.03
CA VAL A 549 2.28 22.75 25.23
C VAL A 549 2.32 21.39 24.54
N PHE A 550 2.85 20.35 25.20
CA PHE A 550 2.32 18.97 25.18
C PHE A 550 3.12 18.11 26.18
N PHE A 551 2.51 18.01 27.39
CA PHE A 551 2.63 17.13 28.56
C PHE A 551 3.97 16.94 29.34
N PRO A 552 3.92 16.96 30.70
CA PRO A 552 4.90 16.29 31.55
C PRO A 552 4.79 14.76 31.50
#